data_AF-A0A7W9AR94-F1
#
_entry.id   AF-A0A7W9AR94-F1
#
_cell.length_a   1.000
_cell.length_b   1.000
_cell.length_c   1.000
_cell.angle_alpha   90.00
_cell.angle_beta   90.00
_cell.angle_gamma   90.00
#
_symmetry.space_group_name_H-M   'P 1'
#
loop_
_entity.id
_entity.type
_entity.pdbx_description
1 polymer ?
#
loop_
_entity_poly.entity_id
_entity_poly.type
_entity_poly.pdbx_seq_one_letter_code
_entity_poly.pdbx_strand_id
1 'polypeptide(L)'
;MGRLAKVGAVVLALLLAAAGYRLFLYDAYVPAGEAGVFRNMCCGTVALSNGDLLLNDRKAVRYVVGRDERGPYILPRFYVGAFPYRRFEIDGSARAVKLRLDRLPAPTRITLYQGEAAYDFARIAPPKR
;
A
#
# COMPACT_ATOMS: atom_id res chain seq x y z
N MET A 1 5.00 -49.20 -12.84
CA MET A 1 5.50 -48.32 -11.76
C MET A 1 5.96 -46.92 -12.22
N GLY A 2 6.46 -46.71 -13.45
CA GLY A 2 7.04 -45.40 -13.85
C GLY A 2 6.08 -44.25 -14.22
N ARG A 3 4.77 -44.49 -14.42
CA ARG A 3 3.80 -43.43 -14.78
C ARG A 3 3.31 -42.64 -13.56
N LEU A 4 3.04 -43.32 -12.44
CA LEU A 4 2.61 -42.69 -11.18
C LEU A 4 3.68 -41.76 -10.59
N ALA A 5 4.96 -42.17 -10.64
CA ALA A 5 6.08 -41.35 -10.17
C ALA A 5 6.26 -40.07 -11.03
N LYS A 6 6.07 -40.16 -12.34
CA LYS A 6 6.15 -39.00 -13.25
C LYS A 6 4.98 -38.03 -13.06
N VAL A 7 3.76 -38.54 -12.85
CA VAL A 7 2.60 -37.71 -12.53
C VAL A 7 2.78 -37.01 -11.18
N GLY A 8 3.29 -37.71 -10.17
CA GLY A 8 3.61 -37.13 -8.87
C GLY A 8 4.63 -35.99 -8.96
N ALA A 9 5.68 -36.16 -9.77
CA ALA A 9 6.70 -35.14 -9.98
C ALA A 9 6.14 -33.87 -10.67
N VAL A 10 5.26 -34.05 -11.68
CA VAL A 10 4.64 -32.92 -12.39
C VAL A 10 3.68 -32.15 -11.47
N VAL A 11 2.87 -32.85 -10.67
CA VAL A 11 1.97 -32.21 -9.71
C VAL A 11 2.76 -31.43 -8.65
N LEU A 12 3.85 -32.01 -8.13
CA LEU A 12 4.72 -31.32 -7.17
C LEU A 12 5.36 -30.07 -7.76
N ALA A 13 5.85 -30.14 -9.00
CA ALA A 13 6.43 -28.99 -9.69
C ALA A 13 5.41 -27.87 -9.91
N LEU A 14 4.16 -28.20 -10.30
CA LEU A 14 3.08 -27.24 -10.44
C LEU A 14 2.69 -26.58 -9.11
N LEU A 15 2.64 -27.36 -8.02
CA LEU A 15 2.36 -26.82 -6.68
C LEU A 15 3.46 -25.88 -6.21
N LEU A 16 4.73 -26.22 -6.43
CA LEU A 16 5.87 -25.37 -6.09
C LEU A 16 5.89 -24.09 -6.93
N ALA A 17 5.59 -24.19 -8.23
CA ALA A 17 5.47 -23.02 -9.10
C ALA A 17 4.31 -22.11 -8.68
N ALA A 18 3.15 -22.67 -8.35
CA ALA A 18 2.01 -21.90 -7.87
C ALA A 18 2.26 -21.24 -6.50
N ALA A 19 2.93 -21.95 -5.59
CA ALA A 19 3.32 -21.42 -4.29
C ALA A 19 4.37 -20.30 -4.42
N GLY A 20 5.41 -20.52 -5.23
CA GLY A 20 6.43 -19.51 -5.54
C GLY A 20 5.83 -18.28 -6.23
N TYR A 21 4.93 -18.49 -7.19
CA TYR A 21 4.21 -17.41 -7.87
C TYR A 21 3.33 -16.61 -6.91
N ARG A 22 2.65 -17.28 -5.96
CA ARG A 22 1.89 -16.59 -4.90
C ARG A 22 2.78 -15.78 -3.97
N LEU A 23 3.92 -16.31 -3.53
CA LEU A 23 4.88 -15.58 -2.72
C LEU A 23 5.42 -14.36 -3.45
N PHE A 24 5.68 -14.49 -4.76
CA PHE A 24 6.21 -13.40 -5.58
C PHE A 24 5.18 -12.30 -5.84
N LEU A 25 3.90 -12.65 -6.00
CA LEU A 25 2.82 -11.67 -6.24
C LEU A 25 2.35 -10.94 -4.99
N TYR A 26 2.53 -11.54 -3.82
CA TYR A 26 2.19 -10.91 -2.55
C TYR A 26 3.46 -10.33 -1.96
N ASP A 27 3.78 -9.07 -2.30
CA ASP A 27 4.75 -8.29 -1.52
C ASP A 27 4.44 -8.50 -0.04
N ALA A 28 5.37 -9.08 0.72
CA ALA A 28 5.11 -9.40 2.11
C ALA A 28 4.93 -8.07 2.85
N TYR A 29 3.71 -7.78 3.30
CA TYR A 29 3.48 -6.63 4.17
C TYR A 29 4.16 -6.90 5.50
N VAL A 30 5.06 -5.99 5.89
CA VAL A 30 5.73 -6.00 7.19
C VAL A 30 5.28 -4.75 7.95
N PRO A 31 4.54 -4.91 9.07
CA PRO A 31 4.13 -3.78 9.90
C PRO A 31 5.35 -2.99 10.42
N ALA A 32 5.29 -1.66 10.34
CA ALA A 32 6.35 -0.76 10.80
C ALA A 32 5.83 0.35 11.75
N GLY A 33 4.61 0.20 12.26
CA GLY A 33 3.96 1.20 13.13
C GLY A 33 3.40 2.40 12.37
N GLU A 34 3.16 2.25 11.07
CA GLU A 34 2.60 3.25 10.16
C GLU A 34 1.07 3.41 10.31
N ALA A 35 0.39 2.37 10.80
CA ALA A 35 -1.06 2.29 10.86
C ALA A 35 -1.69 3.54 11.52
N GLY A 36 -2.81 3.99 10.97
CA GLY A 36 -3.46 5.22 11.41
C GLY A 36 -4.42 5.80 10.39
N VAL A 37 -5.21 6.77 10.85
CA VAL A 37 -6.10 7.55 9.99
C VAL A 37 -5.57 8.97 9.90
N PHE A 38 -5.52 9.51 8.69
CA PHE A 38 -4.95 10.80 8.37
C PHE A 38 -5.97 11.60 7.55
N ARG A 39 -6.13 12.89 7.85
CA ARG A 39 -7.13 13.73 7.24
C ARG A 39 -6.51 15.00 6.67
N ASN A 40 -6.98 15.37 5.50
CA ASN A 40 -6.77 16.67 4.89
C ASN A 40 -8.14 17.29 4.57
N MET A 41 -8.35 18.57 4.91
CA MET A 41 -9.63 19.24 4.73
C MET A 41 -10.09 19.36 3.27
N CYS A 42 -9.18 19.57 2.31
CA CYS A 42 -9.53 19.67 0.87
C CYS A 42 -9.79 18.31 0.25
N CYS A 43 -9.08 17.31 0.75
CA CYS A 43 -8.67 16.18 -0.05
C CYS A 43 -9.13 14.84 0.53
N GLY A 44 -9.58 14.85 1.78
CA GLY A 44 -10.31 13.75 2.40
C GLY A 44 -9.51 12.98 3.45
N THR A 45 -9.73 11.68 3.53
CA THR A 45 -9.14 10.82 4.57
C THR A 45 -8.35 9.68 3.94
N VAL A 46 -7.17 9.38 4.50
CA VAL A 46 -6.35 8.21 4.19
C VAL A 46 -6.28 7.35 5.44
N ALA A 47 -6.65 6.08 5.36
CA ALA A 47 -6.52 5.13 6.45
C ALA A 47 -5.54 4.02 6.08
N LEU A 48 -4.57 3.76 6.94
CA LEU A 48 -3.58 2.70 6.81
C LEU A 48 -3.85 1.63 7.87
N SER A 49 -4.06 0.39 7.44
CA SER A 49 -4.26 -0.73 8.35
C SER A 49 -3.79 -2.03 7.71
N ASN A 50 -2.92 -2.78 8.38
CA ASN A 50 -2.50 -4.13 7.97
C ASN A 50 -2.06 -4.25 6.50
N GLY A 51 -1.37 -3.24 5.97
CA GLY A 51 -0.91 -3.22 4.59
C GLY A 51 -1.96 -2.81 3.57
N ASP A 52 -3.14 -2.38 4.01
CA ASP A 52 -4.20 -1.82 3.17
C ASP A 52 -4.35 -0.31 3.40
N LEU A 53 -4.35 0.44 2.31
CA LEU A 53 -4.63 1.87 2.25
C LEU A 53 -6.06 2.05 1.75
N LEU A 54 -6.89 2.72 2.55
CA LEU A 54 -8.22 3.16 2.17
C LEU A 54 -8.24 4.66 1.95
N LEU A 55 -8.98 5.10 0.95
CA LEU A 55 -9.14 6.51 0.61
C LEU A 55 -10.61 6.91 0.72
N ASN A 56 -10.93 7.86 1.59
CA ASN A 56 -12.30 8.28 1.88
C ASN A 56 -13.21 7.10 2.26
N ASP A 57 -12.70 6.19 3.10
CA ASP A 57 -13.37 4.96 3.55
C ASP A 57 -13.79 4.01 2.42
N ARG A 58 -13.24 4.19 1.22
CA ARG A 58 -13.57 3.41 0.03
C ARG A 58 -12.30 2.91 -0.64
N LYS A 59 -12.40 1.71 -1.21
CA LYS A 59 -11.34 1.00 -1.97
C LYS A 59 -10.03 0.82 -1.19
N ALA A 60 -9.78 -0.41 -0.77
CA ALA A 60 -8.49 -0.82 -0.23
C ALA A 60 -7.49 -1.07 -1.36
N VAL A 61 -6.30 -0.49 -1.27
CA VAL A 61 -5.14 -0.83 -2.09
C VAL A 61 -4.01 -1.30 -1.19
N ARG A 62 -3.39 -2.43 -1.56
CA ARG A 62 -2.23 -2.92 -0.83
C ARG A 62 -1.07 -1.93 -0.91
N TYR A 63 -0.31 -1.79 0.17
CA TYR A 63 0.93 -1.03 0.19
C TYR A 63 2.04 -1.79 0.90
N VAL A 64 3.27 -1.38 0.61
CA VAL A 64 4.47 -1.75 1.35
C VAL A 64 5.04 -0.52 2.05
N VAL A 65 5.73 -0.74 3.17
CA VAL A 65 6.48 0.30 3.86
C VAL A 65 7.95 0.19 3.45
N GLY A 66 8.58 1.34 3.20
CA GLY A 66 10.00 1.41 2.86
C GLY A 66 10.66 2.66 3.43
N ARG A 67 11.96 2.77 3.21
CA ARG A 67 12.76 3.95 3.55
C ARG A 67 13.76 4.19 2.43
N ASP A 68 13.92 5.45 2.06
CA ASP A 68 15.01 5.89 1.17
C ASP A 68 15.72 7.10 1.80
N GLU A 69 16.60 7.75 1.05
CA GLU A 69 17.39 8.91 1.48
C GLU A 69 16.53 10.08 1.99
N ARG A 70 15.28 10.20 1.53
CA ARG A 70 14.33 11.24 1.95
C ARG A 70 13.50 10.83 3.17
N GLY A 71 13.72 9.63 3.71
CA GLY A 71 13.02 9.11 4.87
C GLY A 71 11.98 8.04 4.57
N PRO A 72 11.10 7.72 5.55
CA PRO A 72 10.14 6.65 5.41
C PRO A 72 9.02 6.99 4.42
N TYR A 73 8.51 5.96 3.76
CA TYR A 73 7.41 6.09 2.81
C TYR A 73 6.54 4.84 2.81
N ILE A 74 5.32 4.98 2.30
CA ILE A 74 4.52 3.86 1.84
C ILE A 74 4.44 3.89 0.31
N LEU A 75 4.48 2.71 -0.30
CA LEU A 75 4.30 2.53 -1.73
C LEU A 75 3.07 1.66 -1.97
N PRO A 76 1.94 2.25 -2.39
CA PRO A 76 0.75 1.51 -2.75
C PRO A 76 0.99 0.75 -4.05
N ARG A 77 0.24 -0.33 -4.27
CA ARG A 77 0.30 -1.14 -5.49
C ARG A 77 -0.19 -0.36 -6.72
N PHE A 78 -1.11 0.57 -6.52
CA PHE A 78 -1.68 1.42 -7.56
C PHE A 78 -1.43 2.89 -7.24
N TYR A 79 -1.57 3.75 -8.24
CA TYR A 79 -1.48 5.18 -8.03
C TYR A 79 -2.56 5.65 -7.06
N VAL A 80 -2.17 6.47 -6.09
CA VAL A 80 -3.06 7.16 -5.15
C VAL A 80 -2.68 8.64 -5.19
N GLY A 81 -3.56 9.47 -5.73
CA GLY A 81 -3.23 10.87 -5.97
C GLY A 81 -4.43 11.74 -6.30
N ALA A 82 -4.18 13.04 -6.40
CA ALA A 82 -5.17 14.00 -6.84
C ALA A 82 -5.41 13.88 -8.34
N PHE A 83 -6.63 14.16 -8.77
CA PHE A 83 -7.03 14.13 -10.18
C PHE A 83 -7.60 15.50 -10.57
N PRO A 84 -7.34 16.00 -11.79
CA PRO A 84 -7.97 17.21 -12.27
C PRO A 84 -9.50 17.05 -12.21
N TYR A 85 -10.19 17.99 -11.55
CA TYR A 85 -11.66 18.02 -11.40
C TYR A 85 -12.28 16.86 -10.59
N ARG A 86 -11.47 15.97 -10.01
CA ARG A 86 -11.95 14.91 -9.11
C ARG A 86 -11.25 15.02 -7.76
N ARG A 87 -11.86 14.45 -6.73
CA ARG A 87 -11.19 14.29 -5.43
C ARG A 87 -10.00 13.33 -5.59
N PHE A 88 -9.21 13.15 -4.53
CA PHE A 88 -8.20 12.10 -4.51
C PHE A 88 -8.83 10.75 -4.86
N GLU A 89 -8.23 10.03 -5.79
CA GLU A 89 -8.69 8.73 -6.30
C GLU A 89 -7.53 7.73 -6.41
N ILE A 90 -7.91 6.45 -6.54
CA ILE A 90 -7.00 5.34 -6.79
C ILE A 90 -7.13 4.96 -8.27
N ASP A 91 -6.02 4.94 -8.99
CA ASP A 91 -5.95 4.56 -10.41
C ASP A 91 -5.00 3.40 -10.62
N GLY A 92 -5.55 2.28 -11.08
CA GLY A 92 -4.79 1.07 -11.37
C GLY A 92 -4.04 1.08 -12.71
N SER A 93 -4.29 2.07 -13.57
CA SER A 93 -3.60 2.23 -14.86
C SER A 93 -2.36 3.11 -14.78
N ALA A 94 -2.29 3.98 -13.76
CA ALA A 94 -1.16 4.85 -13.50
C ALA A 94 -0.10 4.21 -12.60
N ARG A 95 1.15 4.67 -12.74
CA ARG A 95 2.27 4.21 -11.91
C ARG A 95 2.09 4.65 -10.46
N ALA A 96 2.32 3.74 -9.52
CA ALA A 96 2.33 4.05 -8.10
C ALA A 96 3.40 5.09 -7.75
N VAL A 97 3.07 5.98 -6.82
CA VAL A 97 3.96 7.03 -6.31
C VAL A 97 4.15 6.82 -4.82
N LYS A 98 5.33 7.17 -4.29
CA LYS A 98 5.63 7.08 -2.85
C LYS A 98 4.84 8.15 -2.09
N LEU A 99 4.10 7.74 -1.06
CA LEU A 99 3.49 8.66 -0.10
C LEU A 99 4.43 8.76 1.10
N ARG A 100 4.86 9.98 1.43
CA ARG A 100 5.90 10.19 2.44
C ARG A 100 5.32 10.19 3.83
N LEU A 101 6.02 9.52 4.73
CA LEU A 101 5.74 9.57 6.16
C LEU A 101 6.74 10.55 6.79
N ASP A 102 6.28 11.38 7.73
CA ASP A 102 7.17 12.25 8.50
C ASP A 102 8.14 11.45 9.39
N ARG A 103 7.67 10.34 9.95
CA ARG A 103 8.46 9.47 10.83
C ARG A 103 7.91 8.05 10.87
N LEU A 104 8.75 7.14 11.33
CA LEU A 104 8.38 5.80 11.77
C LEU A 104 9.13 5.47 13.06
N PRO A 105 8.52 4.74 14.00
CA PRO A 105 7.09 4.37 14.05
C PRO A 105 6.18 5.57 14.38
N ALA A 106 4.86 5.39 14.27
CA ALA A 106 3.82 6.38 14.62
C ALA A 106 3.90 7.73 13.84
N PRO A 107 3.73 7.71 12.50
CA PRO A 107 3.75 8.91 11.67
C PRO A 107 2.66 9.88 12.08
N THR A 108 2.94 11.18 12.17
CA THR A 108 1.92 12.21 12.42
C THR A 108 1.38 12.82 11.13
N ARG A 109 2.06 12.57 10.01
CA ARG A 109 1.71 13.16 8.72
C ARG A 109 2.03 12.21 7.57
N ILE A 110 1.16 12.23 6.56
CA ILE A 110 1.43 11.65 5.24
C ILE A 110 1.41 12.77 4.21
N THR A 111 2.45 12.86 3.39
CA THR A 111 2.50 13.79 2.26
C THR A 111 2.35 13.03 0.95
N LEU A 112 1.34 13.42 0.17
CA LEU A 112 1.08 12.90 -1.17
C LEU A 112 1.58 13.92 -2.19
N TYR A 113 2.41 13.48 -3.13
CA TYR A 113 2.94 14.34 -4.18
C TYR A 113 2.17 14.14 -5.48
N GLN A 114 1.81 15.24 -6.14
CA GLN A 114 1.27 15.26 -7.49
C GLN A 114 2.06 16.27 -8.33
N GLY A 115 3.06 15.80 -9.08
CA GLY A 115 4.02 16.69 -9.72
C GLY A 115 4.79 17.50 -8.67
N GLU A 116 4.73 18.83 -8.75
CA GLU A 116 5.33 19.74 -7.78
C GLU A 116 4.44 20.04 -6.56
N ALA A 117 3.15 19.66 -6.63
CA ALA A 117 2.22 19.89 -5.53
C ALA A 117 2.39 18.84 -4.42
N ALA A 118 2.34 19.29 -3.16
CA ALA A 118 2.37 18.45 -1.98
C ALA A 118 1.08 18.61 -1.16
N TYR A 119 0.45 17.50 -0.81
CA TYR A 119 -0.78 17.45 -0.03
C TYR A 119 -0.53 16.73 1.29
N ASP A 120 -0.60 17.48 2.38
CA ASP A 120 -0.33 16.97 3.72
C ASP A 120 -1.62 16.50 4.42
N PHE A 121 -1.63 15.26 4.87
CA PHE A 121 -2.69 14.66 5.66
C PHE A 121 -2.18 14.49 7.10
N ALA A 122 -2.86 15.12 8.06
CA ALA A 122 -2.48 15.04 9.47
C ALA A 122 -3.16 13.84 10.14
N ARG A 123 -2.43 13.12 11.00
CA ARG A 123 -3.02 12.02 11.79
C ARG A 123 -4.15 12.57 12.65
N ILE A 124 -5.32 11.95 12.55
CA ILE A 124 -6.40 12.15 13.51
C ILE A 124 -6.20 11.20 14.69
N ALA A 125 -6.31 11.74 15.90
CA ALA A 125 -6.33 10.91 17.10
C ALA A 125 -7.47 9.89 16.98
N PRO A 126 -7.28 8.64 17.44
CA PRO A 126 -8.40 7.71 17.53
C PRO A 126 -9.51 8.37 18.36
N PRO A 127 -10.80 8.21 17.99
CA PRO A 127 -11.89 8.76 18.77
C PRO A 127 -11.73 8.28 20.22
N LYS A 128 -11.74 9.23 21.18
CA LYS A 128 -11.76 8.90 22.60
C LYS A 128 -13.01 8.04 22.82
N ARG A 129 -12.82 6.77 23.20
CA ARG A 129 -13.90 5.92 23.69
C ARG A 129 -14.36 6.39 25.06
#